data_AF-A0A2V5W162-F1
#
_entry.id   AF-A0A2V5W162-F1
#
_cell.length_a   1.000
_cell.length_b   1.000
_cell.length_c   1.000
_cell.angle_alpha   90.00
_cell.angle_beta   90.00
_cell.angle_gamma   90.00
#
_symmetry.space_group_name_H-M   'P 1'
#
loop_
_entity.id
_entity.type
_entity.pdbx_description
1 polymer ?
#
loop_
_entity_poly.entity_id
_entity_poly.type
_entity_poly.pdbx_seq_one_letter_code
_entity_poly.pdbx_strand_id
1 'polypeptide(L)'
;MTGEEHTPGFLGHPRGLWFLAFTEAWERFSYYGMQSLLVLYMVKYLLLPGRIERVAIFDAFRQLRLYSGLDGQPLASAIFGTYTAAVYLTPIFGGFLADRVLGRRRTVLLGAFTMAAGHFLMAFETAFLFALLCLVLGCGMFKGNIASQVG
;
A
#
# COMPACT_ATOMS: atom_id res chain seq x y z
N MET A 1 13.05 -41.89 -16.11
CA MET A 1 14.03 -40.78 -16.19
C MET A 1 13.33 -39.63 -16.91
N THR A 2 12.53 -38.85 -16.18
CA THR A 2 11.84 -37.68 -16.73
C THR A 2 12.77 -36.50 -16.58
N GLY A 3 13.46 -36.14 -17.68
CA GLY A 3 14.17 -34.88 -17.76
C GLY A 3 13.16 -33.76 -17.69
N GLU A 4 13.11 -33.05 -16.57
CA GLU A 4 12.40 -31.77 -16.52
C GLU A 4 13.08 -30.84 -17.51
N GLU A 5 12.33 -30.38 -18.51
CA GLU A 5 12.76 -29.31 -19.40
C GLU A 5 13.09 -28.10 -18.54
N HIS A 6 14.38 -27.84 -18.30
CA HIS A 6 14.85 -26.53 -17.91
C HIS A 6 14.53 -25.58 -19.06
N THR A 7 13.32 -25.03 -19.06
CA THR A 7 12.94 -24.03 -20.05
C THR A 7 13.88 -22.85 -19.81
N PRO A 8 14.74 -22.48 -20.76
CA PRO A 8 15.59 -21.32 -20.58
C PRO A 8 14.66 -20.13 -20.42
N GLY A 9 14.59 -19.58 -19.21
CA GLY A 9 13.90 -18.32 -19.01
C GLY A 9 14.78 -17.17 -19.51
N PHE A 10 14.16 -16.01 -19.65
CA PHE A 10 14.82 -14.80 -20.12
C PHE A 10 16.03 -14.49 -19.21
N LEU A 11 17.20 -14.25 -19.81
CA LEU A 11 18.50 -14.03 -19.12
C LEU A 11 19.00 -15.18 -18.20
N GLY A 12 18.51 -16.42 -18.38
CA GLY A 12 19.02 -17.59 -17.64
C GLY A 12 18.37 -17.83 -16.26
N HIS A 13 17.34 -17.06 -15.91
CA HIS A 13 16.58 -17.21 -14.66
C HIS A 13 15.23 -17.91 -14.87
N PRO A 14 14.62 -18.52 -13.83
CA PRO A 14 13.30 -19.14 -13.93
C PRO A 14 12.22 -18.17 -14.41
N ARG A 15 11.28 -18.63 -15.26
CA ARG A 15 10.20 -17.80 -15.82
C ARG A 15 9.34 -17.12 -14.76
N GLY A 16 9.14 -17.75 -13.60
CA GLY A 16 8.38 -17.18 -12.48
C GLY A 16 9.01 -15.91 -11.89
N LEU A 17 10.35 -15.81 -11.91
CA LEU A 17 11.06 -14.63 -11.42
C LEU A 17 10.69 -13.38 -12.23
N TRP A 18 10.54 -13.50 -13.55
CA TRP A 18 10.17 -12.37 -14.40
C TRP A 18 8.80 -11.80 -14.08
N PHE A 19 7.81 -12.67 -13.85
CA PHE A 19 6.48 -12.23 -13.43
C PHE A 19 6.52 -11.54 -12.06
N LEU A 20 7.30 -12.07 -11.13
CA LEU A 20 7.46 -11.48 -9.80
C LEU A 20 8.16 -10.11 -9.85
N ALA A 21 9.29 -10.02 -10.56
CA ALA A 21 10.04 -8.78 -10.72
C ALA A 21 9.19 -7.70 -11.41
N PHE A 22 8.42 -8.05 -12.43
CA PHE A 22 7.51 -7.11 -13.09
C PHE A 22 6.38 -6.65 -12.15
N THR A 23 5.79 -7.59 -11.39
CA THR A 23 4.73 -7.27 -10.43
C THR A 23 5.25 -6.37 -9.31
N GLU A 24 6.47 -6.62 -8.81
CA GLU A 24 7.15 -5.80 -7.83
C GLU A 24 7.52 -4.42 -8.38
N ALA A 25 7.98 -4.35 -9.64
CA ALA A 25 8.24 -3.07 -10.30
C ALA A 25 6.97 -2.22 -10.44
N TRP A 26 5.85 -2.83 -10.80
CA TRP A 26 4.57 -2.13 -10.94
C TRP A 26 4.02 -1.67 -9.58
N GLU A 27 4.14 -2.49 -8.54
CA GLU A 27 3.79 -2.11 -7.17
C GLU A 27 4.61 -0.90 -6.72
N ARG A 28 5.94 -0.94 -6.90
CA ARG A 28 6.84 0.16 -6.54
C ARG A 28 6.52 1.42 -7.32
N PHE A 29 6.29 1.30 -8.62
CA PHE A 29 5.89 2.44 -9.45
C PHE A 29 4.63 3.11 -8.90
N SER A 30 3.59 2.32 -8.60
CA SER A 30 2.33 2.84 -8.06
C SER A 30 2.51 3.46 -6.67
N TYR A 31 3.26 2.79 -5.79
CA TYR A 31 3.52 3.25 -4.43
C TYR A 31 4.30 4.56 -4.41
N TYR A 32 5.44 4.64 -5.11
CA TYR A 32 6.26 5.86 -5.13
C TYR A 32 5.61 6.98 -5.95
N GLY A 33 4.88 6.64 -7.01
CA GLY A 33 4.05 7.60 -7.76
C GLY A 33 3.05 8.29 -6.85
N MET A 34 2.24 7.51 -6.12
CA MET A 34 1.33 8.05 -5.12
C MET A 34 2.09 8.85 -4.06
N GLN A 35 3.17 8.30 -3.49
CA GLN A 35 3.94 8.92 -2.41
C GLN A 35 4.42 10.32 -2.77
N SER A 36 4.90 10.52 -4.01
CA SER A 36 5.42 11.80 -4.48
C SER A 36 4.36 12.90 -4.60
N LEU A 37 3.12 12.54 -4.94
CA LEU A 37 2.03 13.48 -5.15
C LEU A 37 1.12 13.62 -3.93
N LEU A 38 1.12 12.65 -3.01
CA LEU A 38 0.15 12.58 -1.92
C LEU A 38 0.16 13.82 -1.01
N VAL A 39 1.34 14.26 -0.58
CA VAL A 39 1.47 15.47 0.27
C VAL A 39 1.05 16.71 -0.49
N LEU A 40 1.44 16.83 -1.76
CA LEU A 40 1.04 17.95 -2.61
C LEU A 40 -0.48 18.01 -2.76
N TYR A 41 -1.11 16.88 -3.03
CA TYR A 41 -2.56 16.74 -3.13
C TYR A 41 -3.26 17.14 -1.81
N MET A 42 -2.76 16.68 -0.67
CA MET A 42 -3.33 17.04 0.63
C MET A 42 -3.28 18.56 0.87
N VAL A 43 -2.10 19.18 0.66
CA VAL A 43 -1.89 20.59 1.00
C VAL A 43 -2.52 21.55 0.01
N LYS A 44 -2.49 21.22 -1.27
CA LYS A 44 -2.95 22.12 -2.35
C LYS A 44 -4.40 21.89 -2.76
N TYR A 45 -5.04 20.82 -2.29
CA TYR A 45 -6.39 20.47 -2.73
C TYR A 45 -7.27 19.94 -1.60
N LEU A 46 -6.90 18.81 -0.98
CA LEU A 46 -7.81 18.09 -0.08
C LEU A 46 -8.09 18.83 1.25
N LEU A 47 -7.06 19.38 1.88
CA LEU A 47 -7.14 20.04 3.19
C LEU A 47 -7.56 21.52 3.10
N LEU A 48 -8.06 21.97 1.95
CA LEU A 48 -8.60 23.31 1.79
C LEU A 48 -10.00 23.43 2.41
N PRO A 49 -10.38 24.62 2.90
CA PRO A 49 -11.74 24.88 3.39
C PRO A 49 -12.80 24.49 2.35
N GLY A 50 -13.87 23.80 2.76
CA GLY A 50 -14.95 23.32 1.90
C GLY A 50 -14.71 21.98 1.18
N ARG A 51 -13.47 21.46 1.15
CA ARG A 51 -13.17 20.11 0.65
C ARG A 51 -12.86 19.12 1.77
N ILE A 52 -12.19 19.60 2.81
CA ILE A 52 -11.82 18.78 3.96
C ILE A 52 -13.04 18.10 4.62
N GLU A 53 -14.19 18.78 4.62
CA GLU A 53 -15.48 18.29 5.13
C GLU A 53 -16.07 17.12 4.32
N ARG A 54 -15.64 16.96 3.05
CA ARG A 54 -16.11 15.87 2.19
C ARG A 54 -15.46 14.54 2.52
N VAL A 55 -14.32 14.56 3.22
CA VAL A 55 -13.57 13.36 3.60
C VAL A 55 -14.32 12.66 4.72
N ALA A 56 -14.71 11.41 4.51
CA ALA A 56 -15.46 10.66 5.51
C ALA A 56 -14.63 10.45 6.78
N ILE A 57 -15.28 10.61 7.95
CA ILE A 57 -14.69 10.38 9.28
C ILE A 57 -13.55 11.37 9.62
N PHE A 58 -13.32 12.38 8.78
CA PHE A 58 -12.19 13.29 8.96
C PHE A 58 -12.25 14.08 10.27
N ASP A 59 -13.44 14.51 10.69
CA ASP A 59 -13.62 15.23 11.96
C ASP A 59 -13.21 14.38 13.17
N ALA A 60 -13.62 13.11 13.20
CA ALA A 60 -13.22 12.18 14.26
C ALA A 60 -11.72 11.87 14.20
N PHE A 61 -11.18 11.72 12.98
CA PHE A 61 -9.75 11.47 12.77
C PHE A 61 -8.89 12.65 13.25
N ARG A 62 -9.31 13.89 13.00
CA ARG A 62 -8.60 15.10 13.41
C ARG A 62 -8.58 15.32 14.92
N GLN A 63 -9.55 14.78 15.65
CA GLN A 63 -9.59 14.82 17.12
C GLN A 63 -8.52 13.94 17.77
N LEU A 64 -7.91 13.01 17.03
CA LEU A 64 -6.83 12.19 17.55
C LEU A 64 -5.66 13.09 17.99
N ARG A 65 -5.07 12.78 19.15
CA ARG A 65 -3.97 13.59 19.76
C ARG A 65 -2.79 13.87 18.83
N LEU A 66 -2.56 13.00 17.84
CA LEU A 66 -1.49 13.14 16.87
C LEU A 66 -1.76 14.24 15.82
N TYR A 67 -3.03 14.57 15.58
CA TYR A 67 -3.47 15.49 14.52
C TYR A 67 -4.18 16.75 15.06
N SER A 68 -4.52 16.75 16.35
CA SER A 68 -5.21 17.86 17.01
C SER A 68 -4.43 19.16 16.89
N GLY A 69 -5.07 20.21 16.38
CA GLY A 69 -4.48 21.55 16.25
C GLY A 69 -3.51 21.74 15.07
N LEU A 70 -3.36 20.72 14.21
CA LEU A 70 -2.56 20.84 12.97
C LEU A 70 -3.46 21.22 11.79
N ASP A 71 -2.93 22.05 10.90
CA ASP A 71 -3.59 22.46 9.65
C ASP A 71 -2.59 22.54 8.50
N GLY A 72 -3.09 22.46 7.26
CA GLY A 72 -2.27 22.62 6.06
C GLY A 72 -1.09 21.64 5.96
N GLN A 73 0.12 22.17 5.77
CA GLN A 73 1.33 21.38 5.58
C GLN A 73 1.70 20.50 6.80
N PRO A 74 1.72 21.02 8.05
CA PRO A 74 1.92 20.18 9.24
C PRO A 74 0.99 18.97 9.32
N LEU A 75 -0.30 19.18 9.05
CA LEU A 75 -1.30 18.10 9.09
C LEU A 75 -1.03 17.06 8.00
N ALA A 76 -0.79 17.50 6.76
CA ALA A 76 -0.44 16.63 5.65
C ALA A 76 0.82 15.80 5.94
N SER A 77 1.87 16.43 6.48
CA SER A 77 3.11 15.75 6.87
C SER A 77 2.87 14.72 7.98
N ALA A 78 2.01 15.02 8.97
CA ALA A 78 1.68 14.09 10.05
C ALA A 78 0.90 12.87 9.54
N ILE A 79 -0.09 13.08 8.66
CA ILE A 79 -0.84 11.99 8.00
C ILE A 79 0.13 11.13 7.19
N PHE A 80 0.95 11.76 6.36
CA PHE A 80 1.94 11.07 5.52
C PHE A 80 2.97 10.29 6.34
N GLY A 81 3.47 10.87 7.43
CA GLY A 81 4.40 10.21 8.35
C GLY A 81 3.76 9.00 9.02
N THR A 82 2.51 9.12 9.47
CA THR A 82 1.76 7.99 10.06
C THR A 82 1.51 6.89 9.03
N TYR A 83 1.10 7.27 7.82
CA TYR A 83 0.92 6.35 6.69
C TYR A 83 2.22 5.57 6.42
N THR A 84 3.33 6.28 6.29
CA THR A 84 4.64 5.68 5.99
C THR A 84 5.08 4.75 7.13
N ALA A 85 4.98 5.19 8.38
CA ALA A 85 5.30 4.37 9.54
C ALA A 85 4.45 3.08 9.58
N ALA A 86 3.15 3.20 9.30
CA ALA A 86 2.26 2.05 9.24
C ALA A 86 2.63 1.09 8.09
N VAL A 87 2.97 1.59 6.91
CA VAL A 87 3.44 0.77 5.78
C VAL A 87 4.70 -0.03 6.12
N TYR A 88 5.61 0.51 6.95
CA TYR A 88 6.79 -0.24 7.40
C TYR A 88 6.49 -1.23 8.53
N LEU A 89 5.44 -0.97 9.31
CA LEU A 89 5.05 -1.82 10.45
C LEU A 89 4.14 -2.99 10.04
N THR A 90 3.16 -2.76 9.16
CA THR A 90 2.17 -3.77 8.76
C THR A 90 2.73 -5.03 8.11
N PRO A 91 3.90 -5.05 7.44
CA PRO A 91 4.49 -6.29 6.92
C PRO A 91 4.77 -7.33 7.99
N ILE A 92 5.09 -6.92 9.22
CA ILE A 92 5.29 -7.84 10.35
C ILE A 92 4.00 -8.62 10.63
N PHE A 93 2.87 -7.91 10.69
CA PHE A 93 1.56 -8.52 10.87
C PHE A 93 1.13 -9.34 9.64
N GLY A 94 1.46 -8.88 8.44
CA GLY A 94 1.18 -9.58 7.18
C GLY A 94 1.92 -10.92 7.08
N GLY A 95 3.17 -10.99 7.56
CA GLY A 95 3.94 -12.24 7.65
C GLY A 95 3.31 -13.21 8.63
N PHE A 96 2.99 -12.75 9.85
CA PHE A 96 2.30 -13.57 10.84
C PHE A 96 0.97 -14.14 10.31
N LEU A 97 0.18 -13.32 9.60
CA LEU A 97 -1.08 -13.73 9.00
C LEU A 97 -0.89 -14.80 7.91
N ALA A 98 0.17 -14.67 7.10
CA ALA A 98 0.51 -15.65 6.08
C ALA A 98 0.96 -16.99 6.69
N ASP A 99 1.73 -16.95 7.78
CA ASP A 99 2.29 -18.14 8.40
C ASP A 99 1.25 -18.94 9.21
N ARG A 100 0.27 -18.27 9.84
CA ARG A 100 -0.66 -18.90 10.79
C ARG A 100 -2.07 -19.12 10.27
N VAL A 101 -2.55 -18.33 9.30
CA VAL A 101 -3.98 -18.27 8.97
C VAL A 101 -4.28 -18.57 7.50
N LEU A 102 -3.72 -17.76 6.58
CA LEU A 102 -4.17 -17.74 5.19
C LEU A 102 -3.25 -18.48 4.21
N GLY A 103 -1.98 -18.66 4.56
CA GLY A 103 -0.95 -19.14 3.65
C GLY A 103 -0.44 -18.04 2.71
N ARG A 104 0.86 -18.12 2.35
CA ARG A 104 1.60 -17.08 1.62
C ARG A 104 0.93 -16.60 0.33
N ARG A 105 0.55 -17.52 -0.56
CA ARG A 105 -0.04 -17.18 -1.87
C ARG A 105 -1.35 -16.40 -1.73
N ARG A 106 -2.23 -16.80 -0.80
CA ARG A 106 -3.51 -16.12 -0.58
C ARG A 106 -3.31 -14.74 0.04
N THR A 107 -2.41 -14.62 1.01
CA THR A 107 -2.08 -13.33 1.64
C THR A 107 -1.54 -12.33 0.61
N VAL A 108 -0.64 -12.75 -0.29
CA VAL A 108 -0.11 -11.85 -1.33
C VAL A 108 -1.19 -11.42 -2.32
N LEU A 109 -2.04 -12.35 -2.78
CA LEU A 109 -3.14 -12.02 -3.69
C LEU A 109 -4.14 -11.05 -3.06
N LEU A 110 -4.57 -11.32 -1.82
CA LEU A 110 -5.45 -10.42 -1.07
C LEU A 110 -4.80 -9.05 -0.86
N GLY A 111 -3.50 -9.02 -0.57
CA GLY A 111 -2.72 -7.78 -0.47
C GLY A 111 -2.77 -6.97 -1.77
N ALA A 112 -2.49 -7.61 -2.91
CA ALA A 112 -2.52 -6.97 -4.22
C ALA A 112 -3.91 -6.41 -4.58
N PHE A 113 -4.98 -7.18 -4.35
CA PHE A 113 -6.35 -6.69 -4.56
C PHE A 113 -6.69 -5.51 -3.65
N THR A 114 -6.28 -5.57 -2.38
CA THR A 114 -6.52 -4.49 -1.41
C THR A 114 -5.75 -3.22 -1.79
N MET A 115 -4.51 -3.34 -2.28
CA MET A 115 -3.75 -2.20 -2.80
C MET A 115 -4.41 -1.59 -4.05
N ALA A 116 -4.83 -2.41 -5.00
CA ALA A 116 -5.53 -1.94 -6.20
C ALA A 116 -6.82 -1.19 -5.84
N ALA A 117 -7.59 -1.72 -4.89
CA ALA A 117 -8.77 -1.05 -4.36
C ALA A 117 -8.41 0.29 -3.69
N GLY A 118 -7.33 0.33 -2.88
CA GLY A 118 -6.85 1.56 -2.26
C GLY A 118 -6.47 2.64 -3.28
N HIS A 119 -5.73 2.28 -4.33
CA HIS A 119 -5.39 3.21 -5.42
C HIS A 119 -6.63 3.69 -6.18
N PHE A 120 -7.61 2.82 -6.41
CA PHE A 120 -8.89 3.22 -7.01
C PHE A 120 -9.67 4.18 -6.10
N LEU A 121 -9.73 3.91 -4.80
CA LEU A 121 -10.41 4.75 -3.82
C LEU A 121 -9.78 6.14 -3.69
N MET A 122 -8.49 6.30 -3.98
CA MET A 122 -7.85 7.62 -4.02
C MET A 122 -8.45 8.56 -5.07
N ALA A 123 -9.19 8.06 -6.06
CA ALA A 123 -9.91 8.91 -7.01
C ALA A 123 -11.08 9.68 -6.36
N PHE A 124 -11.53 9.25 -5.18
CA PHE A 124 -12.68 9.83 -4.49
C PHE A 124 -12.23 10.52 -3.19
N GLU A 125 -12.47 11.83 -3.09
CA GLU A 125 -12.13 12.64 -1.91
C GLU A 125 -12.74 12.04 -0.63
N THR A 126 -14.00 11.62 -0.69
CA THR A 126 -14.72 11.05 0.46
C THR A 126 -14.09 9.78 1.00
N ALA A 127 -13.46 8.97 0.15
CA ALA A 127 -12.86 7.71 0.53
C ALA A 127 -11.37 7.83 0.92
N PHE A 128 -10.80 9.03 0.96
CA PHE A 128 -9.36 9.23 1.09
C PHE A 128 -8.72 8.49 2.27
N LEU A 129 -9.28 8.59 3.48
CA LEU A 129 -8.73 7.90 4.66
C LEU A 129 -8.83 6.37 4.54
N PHE A 130 -9.92 5.87 3.93
CA PHE A 130 -10.07 4.45 3.63
C PHE A 130 -9.09 3.98 2.56
N ALA A 131 -8.82 4.81 1.56
CA ALA A 131 -7.82 4.55 0.54
C ALA A 131 -6.44 4.35 1.17
N LEU A 132 -6.03 5.25 2.07
CA LEU A 132 -4.77 5.13 2.81
C LEU A 132 -4.73 3.86 3.67
N LEU A 133 -5.82 3.53 4.36
CA LEU A 133 -5.91 2.31 5.16
C LEU A 133 -5.78 1.04 4.30
N CYS A 134 -6.49 0.97 3.17
CA CYS A 134 -6.39 -0.12 2.22
C CYS A 134 -4.96 -0.27 1.68
N LEU A 135 -4.29 0.84 1.36
CA LEU A 135 -2.90 0.82 0.90
C LEU A 135 -1.94 0.30 1.98
N VAL A 136 -2.10 0.74 3.24
CA VAL A 136 -1.31 0.27 4.39
C VAL A 136 -1.47 -1.24 4.61
N LEU A 137 -2.71 -1.72 4.63
CA LEU A 137 -3.01 -3.13 4.86
C LEU A 137 -2.57 -4.00 3.68
N GLY A 138 -2.89 -3.57 2.46
CA GLY A 138 -2.51 -4.27 1.24
C GLY A 138 -1.00 -4.39 1.09
N CYS A 139 -0.27 -3.30 1.36
CA CYS A 139 1.19 -3.30 1.35
C CYS A 139 1.78 -4.24 2.41
N GLY A 140 1.23 -4.26 3.62
CA GLY A 140 1.66 -5.18 4.68
C GLY A 140 1.50 -6.65 4.28
N MET A 141 0.36 -7.01 3.69
CA MET A 141 0.11 -8.37 3.23
C MET A 141 0.98 -8.76 2.02
N PHE A 142 1.23 -7.83 1.11
CA PHE A 142 1.97 -8.05 -0.12
C PHE A 142 3.49 -8.09 0.10
N LYS A 143 4.09 -7.01 0.63
CA LYS A 143 5.55 -6.87 0.74
C LYS A 143 6.19 -7.88 1.69
N GLY A 144 5.54 -8.18 2.80
CA GLY A 144 6.05 -9.16 3.77
C GLY A 144 6.16 -10.59 3.21
N ASN A 145 5.45 -10.89 2.11
CA ASN A 145 5.24 -12.26 1.65
C ASN A 145 5.60 -12.52 0.18
N ILE A 146 5.87 -11.50 -0.64
CA ILE A 146 6.23 -11.71 -2.05
C ILE A 146 7.62 -12.32 -2.23
N ALA A 147 8.62 -11.87 -1.45
CA ALA A 147 9.99 -12.37 -1.53
C ALA A 147 10.11 -13.85 -1.12
N SER A 148 9.20 -14.35 -0.28
CA SER A 148 9.19 -15.74 0.17
C SER A 148 8.53 -16.72 -0.82
N GLN A 149 8.02 -16.23 -1.96
CA GLN A 149 7.51 -17.07 -3.06
C GLN A 149 8.60 -17.53 -4.04
N VAL A 150 9.77 -16.89 -4.00
CA VAL A 150 10.93 -17.18 -4.87
C VAL A 150 12.04 -17.93 -4.16
N GLY A 151 11.75 -18.45 -2.95
CA GLY A 151 12.64 -19.36 -2.21
C GLY A 151 13.05 -20.57 -3.03
#